data_AF-A0A9P6IB23-F1
#
_entry.id   AF-A0A9P6IB23-F1
#
_cell.length_a   1.000
_cell.length_b   1.000
_cell.length_c   1.000
_cell.angle_alpha   90.00
_cell.angle_beta   90.00
_cell.angle_gamma   90.00
#
_symmetry.space_group_name_H-M   'P 1'
#
loop_
_entity.id
_entity.type
_entity.pdbx_description
1 polymer ?
#
loop_
_entity_poly.entity_id
_entity_poly.type
_entity_poly.pdbx_seq_one_letter_code
_entity_poly.pdbx_strand_id
1 'polypeptide(L)'
;MHPPPPNRVCHDPGEDPLDQRVILEQKLQKASQWLSPDEFASSTEVEIKCALATAELYRLATLLYLQRVVPAEGDDTRRITYLQQAFAALAEVRVATSPWPVFVVACESRTDEERIHILEILDRMDRLRNVGNFIALDEDKCHFTYQLVNAMGATNIIEAGTSFGVSTIYLALAVGKTTAATGKSGIVIATEKEPEKALMALWSVLALPTLKTVLPHLRHGAVVLTDNTISGAEGYKDLLAYLREPRNGFQNMTLPFTNGFEMSVYLPKN
;
A
#
# COMPACT_ATOMS: atom_id res chain seq x y z
N MET A 1 -36.71 7.82 13.44
CA MET A 1 -36.25 8.07 12.05
C MET A 1 -34.87 7.45 11.92
N HIS A 2 -34.77 6.35 11.17
CA HIS A 2 -33.46 5.77 10.83
C HIS A 2 -32.83 6.57 9.68
N PRO A 3 -31.49 6.75 9.67
CA PRO A 3 -30.81 7.33 8.52
C PRO A 3 -30.96 6.38 7.31
N PRO A 4 -31.00 6.90 6.08
CA PRO A 4 -31.02 6.07 4.88
C PRO A 4 -29.69 5.30 4.77
N PRO A 5 -29.69 4.10 4.17
CA PRO A 5 -28.46 3.35 3.94
C PRO A 5 -27.54 4.14 3.00
N PRO A 6 -26.20 4.02 3.15
CA PRO A 6 -25.27 4.66 2.25
C PRO A 6 -25.48 4.15 0.82
N ASN A 7 -25.48 5.08 -0.14
CA ASN A 7 -25.61 4.80 -1.57
C ASN A 7 -24.66 3.66 -1.95
N ARG A 8 -25.22 2.51 -2.35
CA ARG A 8 -24.49 1.54 -3.16
C ARG A 8 -23.99 2.29 -4.38
N VAL A 9 -22.71 2.16 -4.70
CA VAL A 9 -22.18 2.55 -6.00
C VAL A 9 -23.10 1.95 -7.06
N CYS A 10 -23.75 2.80 -7.85
CA CYS A 10 -24.60 2.38 -8.95
C CYS A 10 -23.73 1.64 -9.96
N HIS A 11 -23.76 0.30 -9.94
CA HIS A 11 -23.42 -0.47 -11.12
C HIS A 11 -24.59 -0.31 -12.10
N ASP A 12 -24.31 0.21 -13.30
CA ASP A 12 -25.29 0.17 -14.39
C ASP A 12 -25.56 -1.33 -14.70
N PRO A 13 -26.78 -1.86 -14.56
CA PRO A 13 -27.00 -3.31 -14.45
C PRO A 13 -26.84 -4.13 -15.76
N GLY A 14 -26.05 -3.69 -16.74
CA GLY A 14 -26.08 -4.28 -18.08
C GLY A 14 -24.79 -4.38 -18.88
N GLU A 15 -23.64 -3.90 -18.40
CA GLU A 15 -22.37 -3.97 -19.15
C GLU A 15 -21.40 -5.00 -18.56
N ASP A 16 -20.87 -5.89 -19.40
CA ASP A 16 -19.81 -6.83 -19.02
C ASP A 16 -18.56 -6.03 -18.57
N PRO A 17 -18.02 -6.27 -17.36
CA PRO A 17 -16.78 -5.65 -16.92
C PRO A 17 -15.62 -5.77 -17.91
N LEU A 18 -15.56 -6.84 -18.71
CA LEU A 18 -14.56 -7.01 -19.76
C LEU A 18 -14.77 -6.03 -20.92
N ASP A 19 -16.01 -5.79 -21.34
CA ASP A 19 -16.33 -4.84 -22.42
C ASP A 19 -16.00 -3.40 -21.99
N GLN A 20 -16.38 -3.03 -20.77
CA GLN A 20 -16.02 -1.72 -20.20
C GLN A 20 -14.50 -1.53 -20.11
N ARG A 21 -13.79 -2.58 -19.66
CA ARG A 21 -12.33 -2.58 -19.57
C ARG A 21 -11.68 -2.36 -20.94
N VAL A 22 -12.13 -3.05 -21.99
CA VAL A 22 -11.60 -2.89 -23.35
C VAL A 22 -11.78 -1.44 -23.84
N ILE A 23 -12.95 -0.84 -23.62
CA ILE A 23 -13.23 0.55 -24.01
C ILE A 23 -12.31 1.52 -23.27
N LEU A 24 -12.16 1.36 -21.95
CA LEU A 24 -11.28 2.21 -21.13
C LEU A 24 -9.81 2.06 -21.51
N GLU A 25 -9.35 0.83 -21.73
CA GLU A 25 -7.98 0.55 -22.15
C GLU A 25 -7.67 1.20 -23.51
N GLN A 26 -8.57 1.09 -24.49
CA GLN A 26 -8.41 1.76 -25.79
C GLN A 26 -8.38 3.28 -25.67
N LYS A 27 -9.22 3.87 -24.81
CA LYS A 27 -9.21 5.32 -24.54
C LYS A 27 -7.87 5.75 -23.94
N LEU A 28 -7.36 5.01 -22.95
CA LEU A 28 -6.09 5.30 -22.28
C LEU A 28 -4.87 5.08 -23.19
N GLN A 29 -4.92 4.10 -24.10
CA GLN A 29 -3.86 3.87 -25.08
C GLN A 29 -3.77 4.99 -26.12
N LYS A 30 -4.90 5.61 -26.46
CA LYS A 30 -4.99 6.73 -27.40
C LYS A 30 -4.90 8.10 -26.71
N ALA A 31 -4.85 8.13 -25.38
CA ALA A 31 -4.80 9.37 -24.63
C ALA A 31 -3.45 10.06 -24.84
N SER A 32 -3.50 11.22 -25.47
CA SER A 32 -2.39 12.13 -25.69
C SER A 32 -2.41 13.25 -24.65
N GLN A 33 -1.25 13.62 -24.13
CA GLN A 33 -1.10 14.68 -23.13
C GLN A 33 -0.72 15.98 -23.83
N TRP A 34 -1.39 17.06 -23.44
CA TRP A 34 -1.15 18.39 -23.99
C TRP A 34 -1.22 19.41 -22.86
N LEU A 35 -0.36 20.41 -22.93
CA LEU A 35 -0.48 21.63 -22.15
C LEU A 35 -1.26 22.65 -22.98
N SER A 36 -2.07 23.48 -22.33
CA SER A 36 -2.69 24.61 -23.01
C SER A 36 -1.62 25.61 -23.49
N PRO A 37 -1.91 26.43 -24.51
CA PRO A 37 -0.96 27.43 -25.01
C PRO A 37 -0.44 28.37 -23.93
N ASP A 38 -1.30 28.75 -22.98
CA ASP A 38 -0.96 29.64 -21.86
C ASP A 38 -0.05 28.96 -20.85
N GLU A 39 -0.29 27.68 -20.52
CA GLU A 39 0.59 26.88 -19.66
C GLU A 39 1.96 26.68 -20.31
N PHE A 40 2.00 26.44 -21.62
CA PHE A 40 3.25 26.26 -22.35
C PHE A 40 4.08 27.55 -22.39
N ALA A 41 3.43 28.71 -22.62
CA ALA A 41 4.11 30.00 -22.66
C ALA A 41 4.63 30.47 -21.29
N SER A 42 4.01 30.01 -20.20
CA SER A 42 4.36 30.39 -18.83
C SER A 42 5.29 29.40 -18.12
N SER A 43 5.57 28.24 -18.72
CA SER A 43 6.37 27.18 -18.11
C SER A 43 7.77 27.09 -18.73
N THR A 44 8.75 26.74 -17.91
CA THR A 44 10.09 26.36 -18.36
C THR A 44 10.07 24.98 -19.02
N GLU A 45 11.08 24.67 -19.84
CA GLU A 45 11.23 23.36 -20.48
C GLU A 45 11.23 22.20 -19.46
N VAL A 46 11.83 22.43 -18.28
CA VAL A 46 11.86 21.45 -17.18
C VAL A 46 10.46 21.24 -16.59
N GLU A 47 9.67 22.29 -16.43
CA GLU A 47 8.30 22.20 -15.90
C GLU A 47 7.38 21.49 -16.88
N ILE A 48 7.50 21.81 -18.18
CA ILE A 48 6.78 21.13 -19.26
C ILE A 48 7.09 19.63 -19.24
N LYS A 49 8.38 19.27 -19.20
CA LYS A 49 8.82 17.86 -19.16
C LYS A 49 8.27 17.14 -17.94
N CYS A 50 8.32 17.76 -16.76
CA CYS A 50 7.80 17.19 -15.52
C CYS A 50 6.28 17.02 -15.53
N ALA A 51 5.53 17.99 -16.11
CA ALA A 51 4.08 17.93 -16.21
C ALA A 51 3.63 16.78 -17.13
N LEU A 52 4.28 16.64 -18.29
CA LEU A 52 4.04 15.53 -19.21
C LEU A 52 4.40 14.19 -18.56
N ALA A 53 5.58 14.07 -17.94
CA ALA A 53 5.96 12.85 -17.24
C ALA A 53 4.98 12.48 -16.12
N THR A 54 4.42 13.47 -15.42
CA THR A 54 3.39 13.26 -14.39
C THR A 54 2.12 12.70 -15.02
N ALA A 55 1.60 13.33 -16.09
CA ALA A 55 0.39 12.85 -16.74
C ALA A 55 0.57 11.44 -17.34
N GLU A 56 1.76 11.14 -17.86
CA GLU A 56 2.11 9.81 -18.36
C GLU A 56 2.15 8.76 -17.27
N LEU A 57 2.72 9.10 -16.12
CA LEU A 57 2.71 8.23 -14.95
C LEU A 57 1.28 7.87 -14.50
N TYR A 58 0.35 8.83 -14.50
CA TYR A 58 -1.06 8.57 -14.20
C TYR A 58 -1.72 7.66 -15.23
N ARG A 59 -1.48 7.90 -16.53
CA ARG A 59 -2.02 7.09 -17.62
C ARG A 59 -1.56 5.63 -17.50
N LEU A 60 -0.27 5.42 -17.24
CA LEU A 60 0.34 4.10 -17.09
C LEU A 60 -0.13 3.39 -15.82
N ALA A 61 -0.18 4.08 -14.69
CA ALA A 61 -0.73 3.52 -13.45
C ALA A 61 -2.21 3.11 -13.63
N THR A 62 -2.99 3.87 -14.39
CA THR A 62 -4.39 3.52 -14.69
C THR A 62 -4.50 2.25 -15.53
N LEU A 63 -3.63 2.08 -16.54
CA LEU A 63 -3.57 0.86 -17.34
C LEU A 63 -3.18 -0.36 -16.50
N LEU A 64 -2.15 -0.24 -15.66
CA LEU A 64 -1.71 -1.29 -14.73
C LEU A 64 -2.81 -1.67 -13.75
N TYR A 65 -3.50 -0.67 -13.18
CA TYR A 65 -4.63 -0.90 -12.28
C TYR A 65 -5.76 -1.65 -12.97
N LEU A 66 -6.15 -1.25 -14.19
CA LEU A 66 -7.19 -1.93 -14.99
C LEU A 66 -6.86 -3.41 -15.24
N GLN A 67 -5.62 -3.72 -15.61
CA GLN A 67 -5.15 -5.10 -15.82
C GLN A 67 -5.22 -5.93 -14.53
N ARG A 68 -5.07 -5.30 -13.37
CA ARG A 68 -5.16 -5.96 -12.07
C ARG A 68 -6.60 -6.24 -11.65
N VAL A 69 -7.50 -5.28 -11.84
CA VAL A 69 -8.90 -5.41 -11.37
C VAL A 69 -9.77 -6.26 -12.29
N VAL A 70 -9.49 -6.27 -13.59
CA VAL A 70 -10.21 -7.09 -14.57
C VAL A 70 -9.16 -7.74 -15.48
N PRO A 71 -8.54 -8.87 -15.11
CA PRO A 71 -7.49 -9.51 -15.91
C PRO A 71 -7.98 -10.05 -17.26
N ALA A 72 -7.13 -10.03 -18.28
CA ALA A 72 -7.41 -10.59 -19.61
C ALA A 72 -6.15 -11.21 -20.24
N GLU A 73 -6.36 -11.99 -21.31
CA GLU A 73 -5.29 -12.65 -22.02
C GLU A 73 -4.28 -11.65 -22.62
N GLY A 74 -2.98 -11.95 -22.53
CA GLY A 74 -1.90 -11.10 -23.03
C GLY A 74 -1.54 -9.89 -22.16
N ASP A 75 -2.14 -9.75 -20.96
CA ASP A 75 -1.78 -8.69 -20.02
C ASP A 75 -0.35 -8.80 -19.52
N ASP A 76 0.20 -10.01 -19.37
CA ASP A 76 1.55 -10.21 -18.86
C ASP A 76 2.62 -9.51 -19.70
N THR A 77 2.51 -9.60 -21.02
CA THR A 77 3.44 -8.94 -21.94
C THR A 77 3.24 -7.42 -21.91
N ARG A 78 2.00 -6.94 -21.95
CA ARG A 78 1.68 -5.50 -21.91
C ARG A 78 2.13 -4.84 -20.61
N ARG A 79 1.94 -5.53 -19.48
CA ARG A 79 2.33 -5.08 -18.15
C ARG A 79 3.83 -4.79 -18.06
N ILE A 80 4.67 -5.65 -18.64
CA ILE A 80 6.13 -5.43 -18.67
C ILE A 80 6.44 -4.11 -19.38
N THR A 81 5.82 -3.86 -20.54
CA THR A 81 6.00 -2.61 -21.29
C THR A 81 5.51 -1.39 -20.51
N TYR A 82 4.32 -1.46 -19.90
CA TYR A 82 3.77 -0.35 -19.11
C TYR A 82 4.61 -0.06 -17.86
N LEU A 83 5.15 -1.09 -17.21
CA LEU A 83 6.01 -0.93 -16.05
C LEU A 83 7.33 -0.24 -16.42
N GLN A 84 7.97 -0.65 -17.52
CA GLN A 84 9.18 0.01 -18.04
C GLN A 84 8.93 1.50 -18.36
N GLN A 85 7.81 1.80 -19.02
CA GLN A 85 7.42 3.18 -19.31
C GLN A 85 7.15 3.97 -18.02
N ALA A 86 6.56 3.34 -17.00
CA ALA A 86 6.24 4.01 -15.74
C ALA A 86 7.51 4.37 -14.96
N PHE A 87 8.50 3.48 -14.95
CA PHE A 87 9.82 3.79 -14.38
C PHE A 87 10.54 4.91 -15.14
N ALA A 88 10.47 4.92 -16.47
CA ALA A 88 11.00 6.02 -17.27
C ALA A 88 10.30 7.36 -16.95
N ALA A 89 8.98 7.35 -16.77
CA ALA A 89 8.23 8.54 -16.36
C ALA A 89 8.62 8.98 -14.93
N LEU A 90 8.76 8.05 -13.98
CA LEU A 90 9.18 8.35 -12.60
C LEU A 90 10.58 8.99 -12.51
N ALA A 91 11.50 8.59 -13.38
CA ALA A 91 12.84 9.18 -13.46
C ALA A 91 12.81 10.65 -13.89
N GLU A 92 11.81 11.03 -14.69
CA GLU A 92 11.63 12.40 -15.22
C GLU A 92 10.78 13.28 -14.31
N VAL A 93 9.90 12.68 -13.50
CA VAL A 93 9.10 13.40 -12.51
C VAL A 93 10.00 13.90 -11.39
N ARG A 94 10.12 15.22 -11.26
CA ARG A 94 10.97 15.86 -10.24
C ARG A 94 10.53 15.52 -8.82
N VAL A 95 9.22 15.58 -8.57
CA VAL A 95 8.56 15.11 -7.35
C VAL A 95 7.19 14.60 -7.73
N ALA A 96 6.89 13.33 -7.45
CA ALA A 96 5.56 12.80 -7.74
C ALA A 96 4.52 13.49 -6.85
N THR A 97 3.51 14.06 -7.50
CA THR A 97 2.49 14.89 -6.84
C THR A 97 1.32 14.08 -6.30
N SER A 98 1.26 12.78 -6.59
CA SER A 98 0.27 11.88 -6.02
C SER A 98 0.90 10.55 -5.61
N PRO A 99 0.51 10.01 -4.43
CA PRO A 99 0.90 8.67 -4.00
C PRO A 99 0.40 7.57 -4.92
N TRP A 100 -0.82 7.74 -5.46
CA TRP A 100 -1.54 6.63 -6.08
C TRP A 100 -0.81 6.03 -7.29
N PRO A 101 -0.28 6.81 -8.26
CA PRO A 101 0.45 6.23 -9.38
C PRO A 101 1.71 5.49 -8.94
N VAL A 102 2.43 6.02 -7.95
CA VAL A 102 3.65 5.40 -7.41
C VAL A 102 3.30 4.07 -6.73
N PHE A 103 2.23 4.03 -5.95
CA PHE A 103 1.75 2.81 -5.30
C PHE A 103 1.34 1.72 -6.30
N VAL A 104 0.64 2.08 -7.38
CA VAL A 104 0.26 1.10 -8.41
C VAL A 104 1.50 0.54 -9.10
N VAL A 105 2.46 1.38 -9.47
CA VAL A 105 3.75 0.92 -10.03
C VAL A 105 4.46 -0.02 -9.05
N ALA A 106 4.48 0.35 -7.77
CA ALA A 106 5.09 -0.46 -6.71
C ALA A 106 4.48 -1.86 -6.58
N CYS A 107 3.14 -1.96 -6.68
CA CYS A 107 2.41 -3.22 -6.65
C CYS A 107 2.80 -4.17 -7.80
N GLU A 108 3.22 -3.59 -8.93
CA GLU A 108 3.60 -4.33 -10.13
C GLU A 108 5.11 -4.54 -10.26
N SER A 109 5.93 -3.89 -9.43
CA SER A 109 7.37 -4.11 -9.32
C SER A 109 7.69 -5.57 -8.99
N ARG A 110 8.58 -6.17 -9.76
CA ARG A 110 8.93 -7.59 -9.71
C ARG A 110 10.29 -7.83 -9.08
N THR A 111 11.23 -6.89 -9.25
CA THR A 111 12.59 -7.03 -8.70
C THR A 111 12.78 -6.21 -7.43
N ASP A 112 13.82 -6.55 -6.67
CA ASP A 112 14.18 -5.78 -5.48
C ASP A 112 14.72 -4.40 -5.85
N GLU A 113 15.44 -4.28 -6.96
CA GLU A 113 15.93 -2.99 -7.49
C GLU A 113 14.77 -2.04 -7.82
N GLU A 114 13.74 -2.53 -8.49
CA GLU A 114 12.54 -1.75 -8.82
C GLU A 114 11.82 -1.27 -7.55
N ARG A 115 11.72 -2.13 -6.54
CA ARG A 115 11.06 -1.79 -5.28
C ARG A 115 11.90 -0.82 -4.44
N ILE A 116 13.23 -0.98 -4.39
CA ILE A 116 14.14 -0.02 -3.74
C ILE A 116 13.99 1.35 -4.41
N HIS A 117 13.97 1.41 -5.73
CA HIS A 117 13.81 2.66 -6.45
C HIS A 117 12.48 3.36 -6.14
N ILE A 118 11.40 2.60 -6.02
CA ILE A 118 10.11 3.13 -5.57
C ILE A 118 10.20 3.71 -4.14
N LEU A 119 10.89 3.02 -3.22
CA LEU A 119 11.06 3.52 -1.86
C LEU A 119 11.82 4.85 -1.84
N GLU A 120 12.87 5.01 -2.64
CA GLU A 120 13.61 6.27 -2.79
C GLU A 120 12.70 7.40 -3.31
N ILE A 121 11.81 7.10 -4.25
CA ILE A 121 10.84 8.06 -4.78
C ILE A 121 9.85 8.48 -3.68
N LEU A 122 9.30 7.55 -2.92
CA LEU A 122 8.34 7.82 -1.85
C LEU A 122 8.98 8.67 -0.74
N ASP A 123 10.22 8.35 -0.35
CA ASP A 123 11.01 9.13 0.62
C ASP A 123 11.29 10.55 0.11
N ARG A 124 11.64 10.72 -1.17
CA ARG A 124 11.77 12.04 -1.80
C ARG A 124 10.44 12.80 -1.83
N MET A 125 9.32 12.14 -2.09
CA MET A 125 7.99 12.76 -2.08
C MET A 125 7.63 13.29 -0.68
N ASP A 126 7.87 12.49 0.36
CA ASP A 126 7.57 12.85 1.73
C ASP A 126 8.39 14.06 2.19
N ARG A 127 9.72 13.98 2.03
CA ARG A 127 10.66 15.06 2.40
C ARG A 127 10.32 16.40 1.76
N LEU A 128 9.95 16.41 0.48
CA LEU A 128 9.77 17.66 -0.27
C LEU A 128 8.36 18.24 -0.15
N ARG A 129 7.36 17.42 0.15
CA ARG A 129 5.96 17.86 0.14
C ARG A 129 5.33 17.96 1.52
N ASN A 130 5.95 17.38 2.55
CA ASN A 130 5.44 17.38 3.92
C ASN A 130 3.94 17.04 3.96
N VAL A 131 3.53 16.06 3.12
CA VAL A 131 2.15 15.58 3.08
C VAL A 131 2.03 14.73 4.33
N GLY A 132 1.75 15.34 5.48
CA GLY A 132 1.84 14.78 6.83
C GLY A 132 0.90 13.62 7.17
N ASN A 133 0.60 12.74 6.21
CA ASN A 133 -0.23 11.55 6.28
C ASN A 133 0.21 10.49 5.23
N PHE A 134 1.43 10.58 4.70
CA PHE A 134 1.91 9.67 3.65
C PHE A 134 2.34 8.30 4.20
N ILE A 135 2.78 8.28 5.45
CA ILE A 135 3.48 7.17 6.08
C ILE A 135 2.55 6.50 7.11
N ALA A 136 2.08 5.28 6.81
CA ALA A 136 1.36 4.44 7.77
C ALA A 136 2.29 3.82 8.83
N LEU A 137 3.59 3.71 8.50
CA LEU A 137 4.63 3.15 9.34
C LEU A 137 5.96 3.85 9.04
N ASP A 138 6.57 4.48 10.06
CA ASP A 138 7.82 5.23 9.92
C ASP A 138 8.95 4.40 9.27
N GLU A 139 9.92 5.07 8.62
CA GLU A 139 11.00 4.41 7.87
C GLU A 139 11.76 3.37 8.72
N ASP A 140 12.13 3.73 9.94
CA ASP A 140 12.85 2.87 10.88
C ASP A 140 12.03 1.64 11.30
N LYS A 141 10.72 1.80 11.51
CA LYS A 141 9.77 0.71 11.76
C LYS A 141 9.59 -0.18 10.54
N CYS A 142 9.58 0.39 9.32
CA CYS A 142 9.56 -0.35 8.07
C CYS A 142 10.82 -1.22 7.91
N HIS A 143 12.01 -0.64 8.16
CA HIS A 143 13.29 -1.37 8.14
C HIS A 143 13.30 -2.51 9.17
N PHE A 144 12.87 -2.24 10.40
CA PHE A 144 12.74 -3.27 11.42
C PHE A 144 11.82 -4.41 10.98
N THR A 145 10.64 -4.06 10.46
CA THR A 145 9.64 -5.04 10.01
C THR A 145 10.17 -5.88 8.84
N TYR A 146 10.86 -5.25 7.89
CA TYR A 146 11.53 -5.95 6.79
C TYR A 146 12.56 -6.96 7.30
N GLN A 147 13.43 -6.56 8.23
CA GLN A 147 14.43 -7.45 8.80
C GLN A 147 13.80 -8.59 9.60
N LEU A 148 12.74 -8.30 10.37
CA LEU A 148 12.02 -9.29 11.15
C LEU A 148 11.36 -10.36 10.26
N VAL A 149 10.69 -9.94 9.18
CA VAL A 149 10.07 -10.87 8.20
C VAL A 149 11.13 -11.81 7.62
N ASN A 150 12.26 -11.27 7.17
CA ASN A 150 13.37 -12.06 6.63
C ASN A 150 13.94 -13.03 7.66
N ALA A 151 14.21 -12.56 8.89
CA ALA A 151 14.76 -13.38 9.97
C ALA A 151 13.82 -14.52 10.39
N MET A 152 12.51 -14.27 10.36
CA MET A 152 11.49 -15.26 10.68
C MET A 152 11.21 -16.25 9.55
N GLY A 153 11.65 -15.96 8.33
CA GLY A 153 11.22 -16.69 7.14
C GLY A 153 9.70 -16.60 6.91
N ALA A 154 9.10 -15.44 7.24
CA ALA A 154 7.67 -15.22 7.10
C ALA A 154 7.29 -14.92 5.65
N THR A 155 6.30 -15.62 5.11
CA THR A 155 5.84 -15.44 3.72
C THR A 155 4.36 -15.10 3.58
N ASN A 156 3.60 -15.15 4.67
CA ASN A 156 2.17 -14.80 4.67
C ASN A 156 1.97 -13.62 5.62
N ILE A 157 1.64 -12.46 5.07
CA ILE A 157 1.48 -11.22 5.83
C ILE A 157 0.09 -10.66 5.61
N ILE A 158 -0.54 -10.18 6.68
CA ILE A 158 -1.78 -9.41 6.63
C ILE A 158 -1.47 -8.03 7.17
N GLU A 159 -1.85 -7.00 6.41
CA GLU A 159 -1.75 -5.60 6.80
C GLU A 159 -3.16 -4.98 6.85
N ALA A 160 -3.47 -4.35 7.99
CA ALA A 160 -4.70 -3.62 8.19
C ALA A 160 -4.38 -2.15 8.46
N GLY A 161 -4.85 -1.26 7.58
CA GLY A 161 -4.48 0.16 7.58
C GLY A 161 -3.28 0.44 6.69
N THR A 162 -3.41 0.15 5.39
CA THR A 162 -2.33 0.33 4.42
C THR A 162 -2.04 1.81 4.14
N SER A 163 -3.00 2.70 4.37
CA SER A 163 -2.99 4.09 3.93
C SER A 163 -2.67 4.15 2.42
N PHE A 164 -1.62 4.87 2.05
CA PHE A 164 -1.10 4.95 0.69
C PHE A 164 -0.18 3.77 0.29
N GLY A 165 0.00 2.79 1.17
CA GLY A 165 0.62 1.50 0.88
C GLY A 165 2.15 1.48 0.87
N VAL A 166 2.80 2.49 1.46
CA VAL A 166 4.28 2.53 1.59
C VAL A 166 4.78 1.33 2.40
N SER A 167 4.19 1.07 3.56
CA SER A 167 4.47 -0.11 4.39
C SER A 167 4.20 -1.41 3.65
N THR A 168 3.12 -1.48 2.86
CA THR A 168 2.80 -2.63 2.01
C THR A 168 3.94 -2.98 1.05
N ILE A 169 4.63 -1.98 0.50
CA ILE A 169 5.77 -2.19 -0.41
C ILE A 169 6.96 -2.82 0.33
N TYR A 170 7.29 -2.32 1.53
CA TYR A 170 8.31 -2.93 2.39
C TYR A 170 7.97 -4.39 2.75
N LEU A 171 6.71 -4.67 3.04
CA LEU A 171 6.23 -6.03 3.34
C LEU A 171 6.36 -6.94 2.10
N ALA A 172 5.98 -6.45 0.92
CA ALA A 172 6.10 -7.19 -0.34
C ALA A 172 7.56 -7.48 -0.69
N LEU A 173 8.45 -6.51 -0.48
CA LEU A 173 9.91 -6.65 -0.58
C LEU A 173 10.44 -7.77 0.33
N ALA A 174 10.08 -7.73 1.62
CA ALA A 174 10.55 -8.69 2.60
C ALA A 174 10.05 -10.12 2.29
N VAL A 175 8.78 -10.24 1.87
CA VAL A 175 8.22 -11.51 1.44
C VAL A 175 8.93 -12.01 0.18
N GLY A 176 9.12 -11.17 -0.84
CA GLY A 176 9.81 -11.54 -2.09
C GLY A 176 11.23 -12.07 -1.85
N LYS A 177 11.98 -11.41 -0.97
CA LYS A 177 13.32 -11.89 -0.58
C LYS A 177 13.25 -13.22 0.19
N THR A 178 12.29 -13.35 1.10
CA THR A 178 12.10 -14.57 1.88
C THR A 178 11.69 -15.75 1.00
N THR A 179 10.80 -15.54 0.03
CA THR A 179 10.37 -16.60 -0.91
C THR A 179 11.53 -17.02 -1.79
N ALA A 180 12.34 -16.08 -2.30
CA ALA A 180 13.55 -16.38 -3.06
C ALA A 180 14.56 -17.21 -2.25
N ALA A 181 14.75 -16.88 -0.97
CA ALA A 181 15.69 -17.58 -0.09
C ALA A 181 15.20 -18.96 0.37
N THR A 182 13.89 -19.17 0.50
CA THR A 182 13.32 -20.38 1.11
C THR A 182 12.62 -21.31 0.13
N GLY A 183 12.33 -20.85 -1.09
CA GLY A 183 11.52 -21.58 -2.08
C GLY A 183 10.03 -21.68 -1.74
N LYS A 184 9.56 -21.05 -0.67
CA LYS A 184 8.15 -21.05 -0.27
C LYS A 184 7.35 -20.05 -1.12
N SER A 185 6.06 -20.32 -1.30
CA SER A 185 5.13 -19.30 -1.79
C SER A 185 4.90 -18.21 -0.72
N GLY A 186 4.61 -16.99 -1.16
CA GLY A 186 4.33 -15.88 -0.27
C GLY A 186 3.27 -14.92 -0.80
N ILE A 187 2.58 -14.27 0.11
CA ILE A 187 1.48 -13.34 -0.14
C ILE A 187 1.47 -12.23 0.93
N VAL A 188 1.16 -11.02 0.48
CA VAL A 188 0.79 -9.89 1.33
C VAL A 188 -0.67 -9.57 1.04
N ILE A 189 -1.51 -9.65 2.06
CA ILE A 189 -2.93 -9.26 1.99
C ILE A 189 -3.08 -7.94 2.72
N ALA A 190 -3.44 -6.90 2.01
CA ALA A 190 -3.47 -5.54 2.52
C ALA A 190 -4.90 -4.98 2.41
N THR A 191 -5.39 -4.31 3.45
CA THR A 191 -6.74 -3.71 3.44
C THR A 191 -6.74 -2.28 3.95
N GLU A 192 -7.57 -1.45 3.31
CA GLU A 192 -7.86 -0.06 3.71
C GLU A 192 -9.38 0.14 3.88
N LYS A 193 -9.76 1.08 4.74
CA LYS A 193 -11.14 1.54 4.91
C LYS A 193 -11.16 3.08 4.83
N GLU A 194 -11.69 3.63 3.73
CA GLU A 194 -11.85 5.09 3.54
C GLU A 194 -13.29 5.43 3.14
N PRO A 195 -13.97 6.31 3.90
CA PRO A 195 -14.35 7.58 3.29
C PRO A 195 -14.08 8.73 4.25
N GLU A 196 -13.15 9.60 3.85
CA GLU A 196 -12.67 10.81 4.53
C GLU A 196 -11.78 10.57 5.76
N LYS A 197 -10.53 11.02 5.63
CA LYS A 197 -9.39 10.92 6.56
C LYS A 197 -9.62 11.60 7.92
N ALA A 198 -10.47 10.99 8.74
CA ALA A 198 -10.56 11.20 10.18
C ALA A 198 -10.11 9.93 10.96
N LEU A 199 -8.99 9.32 10.52
CA LEU A 199 -8.82 7.87 10.53
C LEU A 199 -8.05 7.24 11.71
N MET A 200 -7.16 7.96 12.42
CA MET A 200 -6.38 7.33 13.51
C MET A 200 -7.24 6.85 14.68
N ALA A 201 -8.32 7.59 15.01
CA ALA A 201 -9.24 7.22 16.07
C ALA A 201 -10.15 6.03 15.69
N LEU A 202 -10.42 5.83 14.39
CA LEU A 202 -11.29 4.73 13.95
C LEU A 202 -10.53 3.40 13.82
N TRP A 203 -9.30 3.43 13.28
CA TRP A 203 -8.50 2.21 13.13
C TRP A 203 -8.12 1.58 14.45
N SER A 204 -7.75 2.40 15.44
CA SER A 204 -7.39 1.90 16.78
C SER A 204 -8.55 1.14 17.46
N VAL A 205 -9.79 1.61 17.30
CA VAL A 205 -11.00 0.91 17.79
C VAL A 205 -11.27 -0.39 17.03
N LEU A 206 -10.94 -0.46 15.73
CA LEU A 206 -11.14 -1.65 14.89
C LEU A 206 -10.00 -2.68 15.02
N ALA A 207 -8.90 -2.34 15.68
CA ALA A 207 -7.72 -3.20 15.74
C ALA A 207 -8.00 -4.53 16.45
N LEU A 208 -8.73 -4.52 17.59
CA LEU A 208 -9.10 -5.77 18.29
C LEU A 208 -10.06 -6.65 17.49
N PRO A 209 -11.19 -6.12 16.93
CA PRO A 209 -12.03 -6.89 16.01
C PRO A 209 -11.26 -7.49 14.82
N THR A 210 -10.33 -6.72 14.25
CA THR A 210 -9.48 -7.18 13.14
C THR A 210 -8.59 -8.34 13.58
N LEU A 211 -7.88 -8.20 14.71
CA LEU A 211 -7.07 -9.27 15.29
C LEU A 211 -7.92 -10.52 15.53
N LYS A 212 -9.11 -10.40 16.14
CA LYS A 212 -10.00 -11.54 16.41
C LYS A 212 -10.45 -12.26 15.15
N THR A 213 -10.59 -11.55 14.04
CA THR A 213 -10.97 -12.13 12.74
C THR A 213 -9.86 -13.02 12.18
N VAL A 214 -8.60 -12.60 12.32
CA VAL A 214 -7.44 -13.35 11.81
C VAL A 214 -6.89 -14.35 12.82
N LEU A 215 -7.20 -14.21 14.11
CA LEU A 215 -6.68 -15.04 15.21
C LEU A 215 -6.76 -16.55 14.95
N PRO A 216 -7.88 -17.12 14.46
CA PRO A 216 -7.97 -18.56 14.19
C PRO A 216 -7.00 -19.08 13.12
N HIS A 217 -6.45 -18.17 12.30
CA HIS A 217 -5.53 -18.48 11.21
C HIS A 217 -4.06 -18.22 11.60
N LEU A 218 -3.81 -17.69 12.81
CA LEU A 218 -2.45 -17.45 13.28
C LEU A 218 -1.79 -18.76 13.70
N ARG A 219 -0.62 -19.05 13.11
CA ARG A 219 0.24 -20.14 13.56
C ARG A 219 0.90 -19.83 14.89
N HIS A 220 1.32 -20.85 15.62
CA HIS A 220 2.24 -20.68 16.75
C HIS A 220 3.51 -19.94 16.29
N GLY A 221 3.93 -18.95 17.07
CA GLY A 221 5.04 -18.04 16.76
C GLY A 221 4.70 -16.98 15.70
N ALA A 222 3.43 -16.76 15.35
CA ALA A 222 3.03 -15.61 14.55
C ALA A 222 3.30 -14.31 15.32
N VAL A 223 3.71 -13.27 14.62
CA VAL A 223 3.98 -11.95 15.21
C VAL A 223 2.91 -10.97 14.76
N VAL A 224 2.36 -10.23 15.70
CA VAL A 224 1.48 -9.08 15.49
C VAL A 224 2.25 -7.82 15.83
N LEU A 225 2.36 -6.90 14.87
CA LEU A 225 2.93 -5.58 15.07
C LEU A 225 1.80 -4.55 15.11
N THR A 226 1.84 -3.62 16.05
CA THR A 226 0.83 -2.55 16.16
C THR A 226 1.52 -1.21 16.33
N ASP A 227 1.28 -0.31 15.38
CA ASP A 227 1.89 1.03 15.37
C ASP A 227 1.05 2.07 16.11
N ASN A 228 1.72 3.11 16.60
CA ASN A 228 1.14 4.24 17.32
C ASN A 228 0.48 3.85 18.65
N THR A 229 0.98 2.81 19.32
CA THR A 229 0.37 2.26 20.54
C THR A 229 0.51 3.17 21.77
N ILE A 230 1.46 4.12 21.74
CA ILE A 230 1.64 5.12 22.81
C ILE A 230 0.84 6.39 22.48
N SER A 231 0.97 6.94 21.27
CA SER A 231 0.23 8.16 20.89
C SER A 231 -1.27 7.92 20.76
N GLY A 232 -1.68 6.73 20.32
CA GLY A 232 -3.07 6.27 20.19
C GLY A 232 -3.55 5.41 21.37
N ALA A 233 -2.92 5.51 22.54
CA ALA A 233 -3.14 4.59 23.67
C ALA A 233 -4.62 4.42 24.06
N GLU A 234 -5.42 5.49 24.05
CA GLU A 234 -6.85 5.41 24.39
C GLU A 234 -7.63 4.56 23.38
N GLY A 235 -7.38 4.74 22.07
CA GLY A 235 -8.04 3.96 21.03
C GLY A 235 -7.61 2.49 21.02
N TYR A 236 -6.35 2.22 21.40
CA TYR A 236 -5.81 0.85 21.45
C TYR A 236 -6.03 0.14 22.79
N LYS A 237 -6.71 0.77 23.75
CA LYS A 237 -6.88 0.24 25.11
C LYS A 237 -7.41 -1.20 25.13
N ASP A 238 -8.44 -1.48 24.34
CA ASP A 238 -9.05 -2.82 24.29
C ASP A 238 -8.12 -3.86 23.66
N LEU A 239 -7.40 -3.48 22.59
CA LEU A 239 -6.41 -4.35 21.96
C LEU A 239 -5.26 -4.66 22.93
N LEU A 240 -4.68 -3.64 23.56
CA LEU A 240 -3.54 -3.80 24.47
C LEU A 240 -3.95 -4.61 25.71
N ALA A 241 -5.15 -4.39 26.25
CA ALA A 241 -5.69 -5.21 27.34
C ALA A 241 -5.84 -6.68 26.91
N TYR A 242 -6.35 -6.93 25.70
CA TYR A 242 -6.48 -8.29 25.17
C TYR A 242 -5.12 -8.97 24.95
N LEU A 243 -4.16 -8.30 24.33
CA LEU A 243 -2.82 -8.83 24.08
C LEU A 243 -2.07 -9.12 25.38
N ARG A 244 -2.22 -8.27 26.40
CA ARG A 244 -1.50 -8.38 27.68
C ARG A 244 -2.12 -9.36 28.67
N GLU A 245 -3.35 -9.81 28.44
CA GLU A 245 -3.98 -10.86 29.24
C GLU A 245 -3.32 -12.23 28.94
N PRO A 246 -2.58 -12.84 29.91
CA PRO A 246 -1.79 -14.05 29.66
C PRO A 246 -2.60 -15.24 29.13
N ARG A 247 -3.91 -15.27 29.41
CA ARG A 247 -4.81 -16.33 28.91
C ARG A 247 -5.02 -16.30 27.39
N ASN A 248 -4.78 -15.16 26.73
CA ASN A 248 -4.97 -15.02 25.29
C ASN A 248 -3.77 -15.52 24.47
N GLY A 249 -2.69 -15.97 25.13
CA GLY A 249 -1.59 -16.65 24.47
C GLY A 249 -0.66 -15.72 23.71
N PHE A 250 -0.44 -14.49 24.18
CA PHE A 250 0.52 -13.56 23.60
C PHE A 250 1.66 -13.25 24.57
N GLN A 251 2.88 -13.10 24.03
CA GLN A 251 4.02 -12.49 24.71
C GLN A 251 4.31 -11.15 24.05
N ASN A 252 4.33 -10.08 24.83
CA ASN A 252 4.30 -8.71 24.31
C ASN A 252 5.54 -7.92 24.73
N MET A 253 5.98 -7.02 23.87
CA MET A 253 7.01 -6.03 24.13
C MET A 253 6.70 -4.74 23.37
N THR A 254 6.71 -3.61 24.08
CA THR A 254 6.72 -2.30 23.42
C THR A 254 8.14 -1.99 22.96
N LEU A 255 8.34 -1.89 21.65
CA LEU A 255 9.62 -1.56 21.06
C LEU A 255 9.86 -0.04 21.15
N PRO A 256 11.13 0.41 21.26
CA PRO A 256 11.48 1.80 21.56
C PRO A 256 11.42 2.71 20.31
N PHE A 257 10.31 2.67 19.57
CA PHE A 257 10.07 3.53 18.42
C PHE A 257 9.16 4.71 18.80
N THR A 258 9.30 5.81 18.07
CA THR A 258 8.46 7.01 18.21
C THR A 258 6.97 6.65 18.07
N ASN A 259 6.11 7.29 18.86
CA ASN A 259 4.66 7.04 18.93
C ASN A 259 4.24 5.64 19.42
N GLY A 260 5.19 4.75 19.73
CA GLY A 260 4.95 3.40 20.23
C GLY A 260 4.78 2.37 19.13
N PHE A 261 5.43 1.22 19.29
CA PHE A 261 5.34 0.10 18.37
C PHE A 261 5.31 -1.20 19.16
N GLU A 262 4.14 -1.82 19.29
CA GLU A 262 3.97 -3.04 20.08
C GLU A 262 4.26 -4.27 19.20
N MET A 263 5.13 -5.16 19.69
CA MET A 263 5.36 -6.48 19.12
C MET A 263 4.77 -7.54 20.04
N SER A 264 3.87 -8.36 19.50
CA SER A 264 3.19 -9.43 20.23
C SER A 264 3.35 -10.76 19.51
N VAL A 265 3.93 -11.76 20.18
CA VAL A 265 4.16 -13.10 19.64
C VAL A 265 3.06 -14.04 20.13
N TYR A 266 2.34 -14.67 19.19
CA TYR A 266 1.28 -15.62 19.48
C TYR A 266 1.85 -17.00 19.85
N LEU A 267 1.72 -17.36 21.12
CA LEU A 267 2.21 -18.59 21.74
C LEU A 267 1.06 -19.20 22.58
N PRO A 268 0.00 -19.73 21.94
CA PRO A 268 -1.10 -20.37 22.65
C PRO A 268 -0.57 -21.57 23.43
N LYS A 269 -1.08 -21.77 24.65
CA LYS A 269 -0.82 -22.98 25.42
C LYS A 269 -1.62 -24.11 24.79
N ASN A 270 -0.91 -25.20 24.42
CA ASN A 270 -1.53 -26.45 23.98
C ASN A 270 -2.42 -27.06 25.07
#